data_AF-A0A559PT99-F1
#
_entry.id   AF-A0A559PT99-F1
#
_cell.length_a   1.000
_cell.length_b   1.000
_cell.length_c   1.000
_cell.angle_alpha   90.00
_cell.angle_beta   90.00
_cell.angle_gamma   90.00
#
_symmetry.space_group_name_H-M   'P 1'
#
loop_
_entity.id
_entity.type
_entity.pdbx_description
1 polymer ?
#
loop_
_entity_poly.entity_id
_entity_poly.type
_entity_poly.pdbx_seq_one_letter_code
_entity_poly.pdbx_strand_id
1 'polypeptide(L)' 'MMEDWYFGGMHWIWWGLWIILIFWIFLIPYPTPGQKRKKDSAMEILRERFARGEISEEEFEQRKKLLRENKKK' A
#
# COMPACT_ATOMS: atom_id res chain seq x y z
N MET A 1 -27.36 -11.85 46.25
CA MET A 1 -27.29 -10.63 45.42
C MET A 1 -25.90 -10.49 44.77
N MET A 2 -25.36 -11.55 44.15
CA MET A 2 -24.06 -11.51 43.43
C MET A 2 -24.07 -12.46 42.22
N GLU A 3 -25.19 -12.56 41.51
CA GLU A 3 -25.30 -13.48 40.36
C GLU A 3 -25.71 -12.76 39.05
N ASP A 4 -26.05 -11.47 39.11
CA ASP A 4 -26.51 -10.71 37.93
C ASP A 4 -25.39 -10.07 37.10
N TRP A 5 -24.13 -10.14 37.56
CA TRP A 5 -22.99 -9.48 36.89
C TRP A 5 -22.47 -10.24 35.66
N TYR A 6 -22.77 -11.54 35.56
CA TYR A 6 -22.22 -12.40 34.51
C TYR A 6 -22.96 -12.28 33.17
N PHE A 7 -24.24 -11.90 33.18
CA PHE A 7 -25.03 -11.75 31.95
C PHE A 7 -24.72 -10.44 31.20
N GLY A 8 -24.37 -9.37 31.92
CA GLY A 8 -23.95 -8.10 31.32
C GLY A 8 -22.52 -8.13 30.81
N GLY A 9 -21.58 -8.69 31.59
CA GLY A 9 -20.15 -8.66 31.27
C GLY A 9 -19.76 -9.44 30.01
N MET A 10 -20.43 -10.56 29.72
CA MET A 10 -20.11 -11.39 28.55
C MET A 10 -20.41 -10.67 27.22
N HIS A 11 -21.46 -9.84 27.18
CA HIS A 11 -21.82 -9.05 25.99
C HIS A 11 -20.80 -7.94 25.72
N TRP A 12 -20.34 -7.26 26.78
CA TRP A 12 -19.32 -6.22 26.67
C TRP A 12 -17.95 -6.77 26.22
N ILE A 13 -17.59 -7.98 26.65
CA ILE A 13 -16.37 -8.66 26.20
C ILE A 13 -16.44 -8.94 24.69
N TRP A 14 -17.60 -9.40 24.20
CA TRP A 14 -17.80 -9.64 22.77
C TRP A 14 -17.64 -8.36 21.94
N TRP A 15 -18.26 -7.25 22.37
CA TRP A 15 -18.10 -5.95 21.73
C TRP A 15 -16.66 -5.41 21.82
N GLY A 16 -15.98 -5.63 22.95
CA GLY A 16 -14.58 -5.24 23.12
C GLY A 16 -13.65 -5.92 22.11
N LEU A 17 -13.89 -7.21 21.83
CA LEU A 17 -13.13 -7.96 20.83
C LEU A 17 -13.31 -7.37 19.42
N TRP A 18 -14.54 -7.02 19.04
CA TRP A 18 -14.82 -6.37 17.76
C TRP A 18 -14.18 -4.99 17.64
N ILE A 19 -14.19 -4.18 18.69
CA ILE A 19 -13.53 -2.86 18.70
C ILE A 19 -12.02 -2.99 18.49
N ILE A 20 -11.37 -3.94 19.18
CA ILE A 20 -9.93 -4.19 19.04
C ILE A 20 -9.60 -4.65 17.60
N LEU A 21 -10.41 -5.53 17.03
CA LEU A 21 -10.24 -6.01 15.65
C LEU A 21 -10.30 -4.85 14.65
N ILE A 22 -11.31 -3.98 14.75
CA ILE A 22 -11.47 -2.82 13.87
C ILE A 22 -10.28 -1.86 14.05
N PHE A 23 -9.90 -1.57 15.29
CA PHE A 23 -8.76 -0.70 15.56
C PHE A 23 -7.47 -1.23 14.93
N TRP A 24 -7.23 -2.54 15.00
CA TRP A 24 -6.10 -3.19 14.34
C TRP A 24 -6.14 -3.05 12.81
N ILE A 25 -7.31 -3.18 12.18
CA ILE A 25 -7.47 -3.00 10.73
C ILE A 25 -7.06 -1.59 10.29
N PHE A 26 -7.40 -0.57 11.09
CA PHE A 26 -7.02 0.82 10.80
C PHE A 26 -5.55 1.12 11.13
N LEU A 27 -4.95 0.43 12.11
CA LEU A 27 -3.55 0.60 12.47
C LEU A 27 -2.59 -0.07 11.48
N ILE A 28 -3.05 -1.07 10.72
CA ILE A 28 -2.24 -1.66 9.66
C ILE A 28 -2.18 -0.64 8.53
N PRO A 29 -1.02 -0.01 8.25
CA PRO A 29 -0.87 0.78 7.04
C PRO A 29 -0.91 -0.22 5.88
N TYR A 30 -2.11 -0.47 5.34
CA TYR A 30 -2.24 -1.21 4.10
C TYR A 30 -1.43 -0.44 3.05
N PRO A 31 -0.33 -1.00 2.53
CA PRO A 31 0.41 -0.34 1.48
C PRO A 31 -0.51 -0.35 0.27
N THR A 32 -1.17 0.76 -0.02
CA THR A 32 -2.07 0.93 -1.17
C THR A 32 -1.35 0.38 -2.40
N PRO A 33 -1.72 -0.80 -2.92
CA PRO A 33 -0.95 -1.43 -4.00
C PRO A 33 -1.08 -0.65 -5.32
N GLY A 34 -1.98 0.34 -5.37
CA GLY A 34 -2.25 1.15 -6.55
C GLY A 34 -1.24 2.26 -6.84
N GLN A 35 -0.52 2.78 -5.83
CA GLN A 35 0.33 3.98 -6.05
C GLN A 35 1.80 3.64 -6.35
N LYS A 36 2.32 2.51 -5.85
CA LYS A 36 3.66 2.01 -6.26
C LYS A 36 3.63 1.37 -7.64
N ARG A 37 2.57 0.61 -7.99
CA ARG A 37 2.48 -0.07 -9.31
C ARG A 37 2.50 0.87 -10.51
N LYS A 38 1.91 2.07 -10.43
CA LYS A 38 1.98 3.04 -11.53
C LYS A 38 3.41 3.55 -11.79
N LYS A 39 4.22 3.70 -10.74
CA LYS A 39 5.61 4.16 -10.86
C LYS A 39 6.52 3.06 -11.41
N ASP A 40 6.34 1.82 -10.94
CA ASP A 40 7.10 0.67 -11.46
C ASP A 40 6.73 0.42 -12.94
N SER A 41 5.45 0.56 -13.30
CA SER A 41 4.99 0.42 -14.68
C SER A 41 5.67 1.38 -15.66
N ALA A 42 5.89 2.66 -15.29
CA ALA A 42 6.56 3.61 -16.19
C ALA A 42 8.03 3.24 -16.48
N MET A 43 8.75 2.75 -15.47
CA MET A 43 10.15 2.32 -15.64
C MET A 43 10.25 0.97 -16.35
N GLU A 44 9.30 0.08 -16.12
CA GLU A 44 9.19 -1.21 -16.79
C GLU A 44 8.89 -1.05 -18.29
N ILE A 45 7.94 -0.17 -18.65
CA ILE A 45 7.66 0.18 -20.06
C ILE A 45 8.88 0.80 -20.73
N LEU A 46 9.63 1.67 -20.04
CA LEU A 46 10.84 2.29 -20.60
C LEU A 46 11.91 1.23 -20.91
N ARG A 47 12.13 0.29 -19.98
CA ARG A 47 13.09 -0.81 -20.15
C ARG A 47 12.68 -1.76 -21.27
N GLU A 48 11.39 -2.05 -21.39
CA GLU A 48 10.86 -2.90 -22.45
C GLU A 48 11.10 -2.29 -23.84
N ARG A 49 10.85 -0.99 -24.01
CA ARG A 49 11.13 -0.29 -25.28
C ARG A 49 12.62 -0.25 -25.64
N PHE A 50 13.49 -0.09 -24.64
CA PHE A 50 14.94 -0.18 -24.84
C PHE A 50 15.36 -1.58 -25.29
N ALA A 51 14.83 -2.63 -24.65
CA ALA A 51 15.12 -4.02 -25.03
C ALA A 51 14.61 -4.36 -26.45
N ARG A 52 13.53 -3.71 -26.89
CA ARG A 52 13.03 -3.81 -28.27
C ARG A 52 13.85 -3.01 -29.28
N GLY A 53 14.79 -2.17 -28.83
CA GLY A 53 15.58 -1.28 -29.69
C GLY A 53 14.80 -0.10 -30.26
N GLU A 54 13.61 0.20 -29.70
CA GLU A 54 12.77 1.32 -30.14
C GLU A 54 13.29 2.70 -29.68
N ILE A 55 14.21 2.72 -28.71
CA ILE A 55 14.83 3.93 -28.16
C ILE A 55 16.34 3.75 -28.05
N SER A 56 17.09 4.83 -28.26
CA SER A 56 18.54 4.84 -28.08
C SER A 56 18.92 4.89 -26.59
N GLU A 57 20.18 4.55 -26.29
CA GLU A 57 20.73 4.64 -24.93
C GLU A 57 20.65 6.07 -24.35
N GLU A 58 20.88 7.08 -25.19
CA GLU A 58 20.75 8.50 -24.81
C GLU A 58 19.32 8.87 -24.40
N GLU A 59 18.32 8.46 -25.20
CA GLU A 59 16.91 8.69 -24.85
C GLU A 59 16.49 7.95 -23.58
N PHE A 60 17.00 6.73 -23.39
CA PHE A 60 16.74 5.94 -22.19
C PHE A 60 17.27 6.63 -20.93
N GLU A 61 18.52 7.09 -20.94
CA GLU A 61 19.14 7.76 -19.78
C GLU A 61 18.46 9.11 -19.47
N GLN A 62 18.09 9.90 -20.49
CA GLN A 62 17.32 11.13 -20.27
C GLN A 62 15.98 10.87 -19.58
N ARG A 63 15.20 9.90 -20.09
CA ARG A 63 13.86 9.58 -19.55
C ARG A 63 13.94 8.94 -18.16
N LYS A 64 14.95 8.09 -17.91
CA LYS A 64 15.22 7.51 -16.60
C LYS A 64 15.57 8.59 -15.56
N LYS A 65 16.35 9.60 -15.94
CA LYS A 65 16.70 10.72 -15.07
C LYS A 65 15.46 11.55 -14.71
N LEU A 66 14.62 11.89 -15.69
CA LEU A 66 13.35 12.60 -15.47
C LEU A 66 12.40 11.84 -14.53
N LEU A 67 12.24 10.53 -14.73
CA LEU A 67 11.42 9.68 -13.85
C LEU A 67 11.97 9.60 -12.42
N ARG A 68 13.29 9.61 -12.25
CA ARG A 68 13.96 9.59 -10.94
C ARG A 68 13.88 10.94 -10.22
N GLU A 69 13.95 12.06 -10.93
CA GLU A 69 13.76 13.40 -10.35
C GLU A 69 12.32 13.61 -9.89
N ASN A 70 11.33 13.15 -10.67
CA ASN A 70 9.92 13.18 -10.29
C ASN A 70 9.61 12.28 -9.07
N LYS A 71 10.47 11.32 -8.75
CA LYS A 71 10.37 10.47 -7.55
C LYS A 71 10.71 11.21 -6.25
N LYS A 72 11.48 12.30 -6.33
CA LYS A 72 12.05 13.03 -5.17
C LYS A 72 11.22 14.25 -4.73
N LYS A 73 10.18 14.59 -5.49
CA LYS A 73 9.23 15.68 -5.22
C LYS A 73 7.91 15.09 -4.72
#